data_AF-A0A7X3HLN3-F1
#
_entry.id   AF-A0A7X3HLN3-F1
#
_cell.length_a   1.000
_cell.length_b   1.000
_cell.length_c   1.000
_cell.angle_alpha   90.00
_cell.angle_beta   90.00
_cell.angle_gamma   90.00
#
_symmetry.space_group_name_H-M   'P 1'
#
loop_
_entity.id
_entity.type
_entity.pdbx_description
1 polymer ?
#
loop_
_entity_poly.entity_id
_entity_poly.type
_entity_poly.pdbx_seq_one_letter_code
_entity_poly.pdbx_strand_id
1 'polypeptide(L)'
;MRQSSSLAIAFASVPRRRIVADDAWIRLRLAVSSTQVFALRQTLHRAIGNMARIYVVQVDHRHGETTLHVEVERADRDAAMHAIMEALPAAEFGAATVLGADHAAH
;
A
#
# COMPACT_ATOMS: atom_id res chain seq x y z
N MET A 1 -27.87 11.73 -29.96
CA MET A 1 -26.69 10.89 -29.61
C MET A 1 -25.83 11.65 -28.61
N ARG A 2 -25.32 10.95 -27.60
CA ARG A 2 -24.79 11.48 -26.33
C ARG A 2 -23.41 12.14 -26.46
N GLN A 3 -23.25 13.16 -25.61
CA GLN A 3 -22.07 13.88 -25.09
C GLN A 3 -20.68 13.24 -25.24
N SER A 4 -19.67 14.12 -25.37
CA SER A 4 -18.39 13.96 -24.64
C SER A 4 -17.78 15.34 -24.40
N SER A 5 -17.90 15.85 -23.17
CA SER A 5 -17.20 17.03 -22.68
C SER A 5 -15.85 16.59 -22.11
N SER A 6 -14.75 17.02 -22.73
CA SER A 6 -13.40 16.85 -22.17
C SER A 6 -13.11 17.97 -21.17
N LEU A 7 -12.97 17.60 -19.90
CA LEU A 7 -12.53 18.51 -18.84
C LEU A 7 -11.00 18.45 -18.78
N ALA A 8 -10.32 19.50 -19.23
CA ALA A 8 -8.89 19.68 -19.01
C ALA A 8 -8.69 20.30 -17.62
N ILE A 9 -8.04 19.56 -16.72
CA ILE A 9 -7.67 20.06 -15.39
C ILE A 9 -6.19 20.48 -15.46
N ALA A 10 -5.94 21.78 -15.31
CA ALA A 10 -4.59 22.32 -15.15
C ALA A 10 -4.28 22.49 -13.67
N PHE A 11 -3.17 21.94 -13.20
CA PHE A 11 -2.66 22.14 -11.84
C PHE A 11 -1.38 22.97 -11.89
N ALA A 12 -1.41 24.13 -11.24
CA ALA A 12 -0.23 24.97 -11.05
C ALA A 12 0.66 24.39 -9.94
N SER A 13 1.91 24.06 -10.28
CA SER A 13 2.93 23.64 -9.30
C SER A 13 3.71 24.85 -8.79
N VAL A 14 3.69 25.07 -7.47
CA VAL A 14 4.55 26.05 -6.79
C VAL A 14 5.80 25.32 -6.31
N PRO A 15 7.03 25.75 -6.69
CA PRO A 15 8.23 25.01 -6.32
C PRO A 15 8.61 25.35 -4.88
N ARG A 16 8.30 24.44 -3.94
CA ARG A 16 8.87 24.49 -2.59
C ARG A 16 10.10 23.59 -2.55
N ARG A 17 11.26 24.21 -2.62
CA ARG A 17 12.58 23.62 -2.35
C ARG A 17 12.53 22.80 -1.06
N ARG A 18 12.70 21.47 -1.12
CA ARG A 18 12.75 20.60 0.07
C ARG A 18 13.96 19.68 -0.02
N ILE A 19 14.82 19.78 0.99
CA ILE A 19 16.00 18.93 1.20
C ILE A 19 15.52 17.77 2.09
N VAL A 20 15.79 16.53 1.66
CA VAL A 20 15.51 15.21 2.28
C VAL A 20 14.06 14.70 2.18
N ALA A 21 13.87 13.63 1.37
CA ALA A 21 13.01 12.45 1.61
C ALA A 21 12.56 11.78 0.30
N ASP A 22 13.49 11.41 -0.59
CA ASP A 22 13.11 10.78 -1.87
C ASP A 22 12.84 9.26 -1.75
N ASP A 23 13.34 8.61 -0.68
CA ASP A 23 13.20 7.16 -0.39
C ASP A 23 12.36 6.87 0.86
N ALA A 24 11.37 7.72 1.17
CA ALA A 24 10.68 7.65 2.46
C ALA A 24 9.68 6.50 2.58
N TRP A 25 9.22 5.91 1.47
CA TRP A 25 8.17 4.90 1.48
C TRP A 25 8.65 3.60 0.86
N ILE A 26 8.16 2.49 1.40
CA ILE A 26 8.40 1.15 0.86
C ILE A 26 7.07 0.44 0.69
N ARG A 27 6.97 -0.37 -0.34
CA ARG A 27 5.88 -1.30 -0.57
C ARG A 27 6.29 -2.68 -0.11
N LEU A 28 5.54 -3.25 0.83
CA LEU A 28 5.65 -4.64 1.25
C LEU A 28 4.59 -5.45 0.52
N ARG A 29 5.00 -6.54 -0.13
CA ARG A 29 4.09 -7.54 -0.68
C ARG A 29 3.84 -8.61 0.37
N LEU A 30 2.59 -8.96 0.58
CA LEU A 30 2.14 -10.03 1.46
C LEU A 30 1.32 -11.01 0.65
N ALA A 31 1.58 -12.31 0.77
CA ALA A 31 0.68 -13.36 0.27
C ALA A 31 0.02 -14.05 1.46
N VAL A 32 -1.29 -14.25 1.38
CA VAL A 32 -2.06 -14.95 2.39
C VAL A 32 -2.95 -15.96 1.70
N SER A 33 -2.88 -17.23 2.12
CA SER A 33 -3.73 -18.33 1.65
C SER A 33 -5.16 -18.21 2.23
N SER A 34 -5.85 -17.13 1.87
CA SER A 34 -7.22 -16.83 2.29
C SER A 34 -7.90 -15.99 1.23
N THR A 35 -9.20 -16.22 1.02
CA THR A 35 -10.06 -15.43 0.13
C THR A 35 -10.89 -14.39 0.89
N GLN A 36 -10.76 -14.32 2.23
CA GLN A 36 -11.55 -13.41 3.07
C GLN A 36 -10.96 -11.99 3.08
N VAL A 37 -11.07 -11.29 1.95
CA VAL A 37 -10.55 -9.92 1.74
C VAL A 37 -10.92 -8.96 2.86
N PHE A 38 -12.19 -8.96 3.26
CA PHE A 38 -12.67 -8.01 4.24
C PHE A 38 -12.04 -8.24 5.62
N ALA A 39 -11.90 -9.51 6.03
CA ALA A 39 -11.23 -9.87 7.26
C ALA A 39 -9.74 -9.47 7.20
N LEU A 40 -9.05 -9.75 6.09
CA LEU A 40 -7.65 -9.37 5.90
C LEU A 40 -7.44 -7.85 5.96
N ARG A 41 -8.29 -7.08 5.27
CA ARG A 41 -8.26 -5.61 5.31
C ARG A 41 -8.53 -5.09 6.72
N GLN A 42 -9.51 -5.64 7.43
CA GLN A 42 -9.86 -5.21 8.78
C GLN A 42 -8.72 -5.50 9.78
N THR A 43 -8.10 -6.68 9.68
CA THR A 43 -6.97 -7.09 10.52
C THR A 43 -5.77 -6.18 10.27
N LEU A 44 -5.39 -5.96 9.01
CA LEU A 44 -4.30 -5.04 8.67
C LEU A 44 -4.57 -3.62 9.14
N HIS A 45 -5.79 -3.12 8.92
CA HIS A 45 -6.14 -1.77 9.37
C HIS A 45 -6.06 -1.61 10.88
N ARG A 46 -6.35 -2.66 11.67
CA ARG A 46 -6.18 -2.61 13.13
C ARG A 46 -4.71 -2.67 13.54
N ALA A 47 -3.90 -3.50 12.87
CA ALA A 47 -2.51 -3.71 13.22
C ALA A 47 -1.61 -2.52 12.84
N ILE A 48 -1.79 -1.99 11.63
CA ILE A 48 -0.89 -1.00 11.02
C ILE A 48 -1.62 0.19 10.39
N GLY A 49 -2.92 0.38 10.68
CA GLY A 49 -3.74 1.45 10.12
C GLY A 49 -3.15 2.85 10.21
N ASN A 50 -2.39 3.12 11.27
CA ASN A 50 -1.76 4.41 11.52
C ASN A 50 -0.39 4.57 10.86
N MET A 51 0.24 3.46 10.43
CA MET A 51 1.58 3.41 9.82
C MET A 51 1.52 3.21 8.30
N ALA A 52 0.44 2.61 7.81
CA ALA A 52 0.28 2.27 6.40
C ALA A 52 -0.70 3.20 5.69
N ARG A 53 -0.28 3.69 4.52
CA ARG A 53 -1.01 4.71 3.75
C ARG A 53 -1.93 4.11 2.68
N ILE A 54 -1.48 3.06 2.01
CA ILE A 54 -2.22 2.41 0.90
C ILE A 54 -2.24 0.90 1.09
N TYR A 55 -3.41 0.30 0.85
CA TYR A 55 -3.63 -1.15 0.81
C TYR A 55 -4.20 -1.52 -0.56
N VAL A 56 -3.39 -2.09 -1.45
CA VAL A 56 -3.91 -2.71 -2.67
C VAL A 56 -4.11 -4.19 -2.37
N VAL A 57 -5.33 -4.68 -2.52
CA VAL A 57 -5.65 -6.10 -2.31
C VAL A 57 -6.01 -6.72 -3.65
N GLN A 58 -5.26 -7.74 -4.04
CA GLN A 58 -5.50 -8.55 -5.22
C GLN A 58 -5.89 -9.97 -4.77
N VAL A 59 -7.02 -10.46 -5.24
CA VAL A 59 -7.51 -11.79 -4.88
C VAL A 59 -7.41 -12.70 -6.08
N ASP A 60 -6.58 -13.72 -5.96
CA ASP A 60 -6.58 -14.83 -6.89
C ASP A 60 -7.60 -15.88 -6.42
N HIS A 61 -8.81 -15.75 -6.96
CA HIS A 61 -9.88 -16.70 -6.69
C HIS A 61 -9.61 -18.10 -7.28
N ARG A 62 -8.65 -18.24 -8.22
CA ARG A 62 -8.29 -19.53 -8.81
C ARG A 62 -7.42 -20.36 -7.87
N HIS A 63 -6.55 -19.70 -7.11
CA HIS A 63 -5.64 -20.36 -6.17
C HIS A 63 -6.08 -20.25 -4.70
N GLY A 64 -7.13 -19.46 -4.42
CA GLY A 64 -7.60 -19.22 -3.05
C GLY A 64 -6.67 -18.30 -2.25
N GLU A 65 -5.86 -17.50 -2.95
CA GLU A 65 -4.82 -16.68 -2.37
C GLU A 65 -5.14 -15.20 -2.52
N THR A 66 -4.78 -14.41 -1.52
CA THR A 66 -4.87 -12.96 -1.55
C THR A 66 -3.47 -12.38 -1.44
N THR A 67 -3.09 -11.58 -2.43
CA THR A 67 -1.89 -10.75 -2.39
C THR A 67 -2.26 -9.35 -1.90
N LEU A 68 -1.58 -8.86 -0.87
CA LEU A 68 -1.75 -7.52 -0.34
C LEU A 68 -0.47 -6.72 -0.56
N HIS A 69 -0.61 -5.49 -1.04
CA HIS A 69 0.47 -4.52 -1.10
C HIS A 69 0.20 -3.45 -0.05
N VAL A 70 1.15 -3.31 0.87
CA VAL A 70 1.09 -2.37 1.98
C VAL A 70 2.20 -1.35 1.80
N GLU A 71 1.86 -0.07 1.90
CA GLU A 71 2.85 1.00 1.80
C GLU A 71 3.07 1.62 3.17
N VAL A 72 4.33 1.56 3.63
CA VAL A 72 4.76 2.06 4.95
C VAL A 72 5.96 2.96 4.79
N GLU A 73 6.15 3.85 5.76
CA GLU A 73 7.39 4.61 5.82
C GLU A 73 8.58 3.67 6.03
N ARG A 74 9.70 3.95 5.35
CA ARG A 74 10.92 3.15 5.47
C ARG A 74 11.43 3.10 6.90
N ALA A 75 11.22 4.16 7.68
CA ALA A 75 11.57 4.23 9.08
C ALA A 75 10.74 3.27 9.95
N ASP A 76 9.47 3.04 9.58
CA ASP A 76 8.53 2.19 10.32
C ASP A 76 8.48 0.74 9.81
N ARG A 77 9.32 0.38 8.83
CA ARG A 77 9.33 -0.95 8.21
C ARG A 77 9.33 -2.07 9.24
N ASP A 78 10.27 -2.05 10.17
CA ASP A 78 10.51 -3.16 11.08
C ASP A 78 9.36 -3.29 12.09
N ALA A 79 8.81 -2.15 12.55
CA ALA A 79 7.62 -2.10 13.39
C ALA A 79 6.38 -2.64 12.65
N ALA A 80 6.20 -2.23 11.39
CA ALA A 80 5.10 -2.70 10.55
C ALA A 80 5.21 -4.20 10.26
N MET A 81 6.40 -4.70 9.92
CA MET A 81 6.62 -6.14 9.71
C MET A 81 6.30 -6.95 10.98
N HIS A 82 6.73 -6.48 12.15
CA HIS A 82 6.44 -7.13 13.41
C HIS A 82 4.93 -7.19 13.69
N ALA A 83 4.23 -6.05 13.56
CA ALA A 83 2.79 -5.98 13.75
C ALA A 83 2.02 -6.85 12.74
N ILE A 84 2.49 -6.94 11.49
CA ILE A 84 1.91 -7.83 10.47
C ILE A 84 2.13 -9.30 10.85
N MET A 85 3.33 -9.69 11.28
CA MET A 85 3.60 -11.07 11.73
C MET A 85 2.73 -11.47 12.92
N GLU A 86 2.49 -10.54 13.85
CA GLU A 86 1.62 -10.77 15.00
C GLU A 86 0.15 -10.93 14.58
N ALA A 87 -0.34 -10.04 13.69
CA ALA A 87 -1.74 -10.01 13.29
C ALA A 87 -2.10 -11.04 12.21
N LEU A 88 -1.14 -11.40 11.36
CA LEU A 88 -1.26 -12.34 10.24
C LEU A 88 -0.06 -13.30 10.24
N PRO A 89 0.00 -14.27 11.17
CA PRO A 89 1.13 -15.19 11.28
C PRO A 89 1.26 -16.12 10.06
N ALA A 90 0.18 -16.29 9.29
CA ALA A 90 0.16 -17.04 8.04
C ALA A 90 0.49 -16.18 6.80
N ALA A 91 0.83 -14.90 6.97
CA ALA A 91 1.23 -14.05 5.85
C ALA A 91 2.68 -14.29 5.46
N GLU A 92 2.91 -14.50 4.18
CA GLU A 92 4.24 -14.63 3.58
C GLU A 92 4.69 -13.28 3.02
N PHE A 93 5.83 -12.79 3.49
CA PHE A 93 6.43 -11.57 2.95
C PHE A 93 7.13 -11.86 1.62
N GLY A 94 6.68 -11.17 0.58
CA GLY A 94 7.33 -11.14 -0.73
C GLY A 94 8.38 -10.03 -0.83
N ALA A 95 8.73 -9.69 -2.07
CA ALA A 95 9.68 -8.61 -2.34
C ALA A 95 9.19 -7.26 -1.79
N ALA A 96 10.10 -6.54 -1.14
CA ALA A 96 9.91 -5.15 -0.73
C ALA A 96 10.49 -4.22 -1.80
N THR A 97 9.71 -3.23 -2.23
CA THR A 97 10.12 -2.26 -3.26
C THR A 97 10.15 -0.86 -2.67
N VAL A 98 11.21 -0.10 -2.93
CA VAL A 98 11.27 1.32 -2.53
C VAL A 98 10.36 2.13 -3.46
N LEU A 99 9.56 3.00 -2.88
CA LEU A 99 8.68 3.93 -3.57
C LEU A 99 9.35 5.31 -3.56
N GLY A 100 9.68 5.84 -4.74
CA GLY A 100 10.22 7.18 -4.88
C GLY A 100 9.21 8.27 -4.48
N ALA A 101 9.66 9.51 -4.30
CA ALA A 101 8.85 10.65 -3.84
C ALA A 101 7.56 10.91 -4.66
N ASP A 102 7.52 10.50 -5.93
CA ASP A 102 6.37 10.67 -6.83
C ASP A 102 5.18 9.75 -6.52
N HIS A 103 5.34 8.78 -5.61
CA HIS A 103 4.28 7.84 -5.29
C HIS A 103 3.13 8.44 -4.43
N ALA A 104 3.25 9.70 -4.02
CA ALA A 104 2.25 10.39 -3.21
C ALA A 104 0.95 10.80 -3.95
N ALA A 105 0.83 10.54 -5.25
CA ALA A 105 -0.31 10.96 -6.06
C ALA A 105 -1.05 9.77 -6.70
N HIS A 106 -1.87 9.06 -5.93
CA HIS A 106 -3.01 8.34 -6.52
C HIS A 106 -4.15 8.07 -5.53
#